data_AF-A0A2I0PSP3-F1
#
_entry.id   AF-A0A2I0PSP3-F1
#
_cell.length_a   1.000
_cell.length_b   1.000
_cell.length_c   1.000
_cell.angle_alpha   90.00
_cell.angle_beta   90.00
_cell.angle_gamma   90.00
#
_symmetry.space_group_name_H-M   'P 1'
#
loop_
_entity.id
_entity.type
_entity.pdbx_description
1 polymer ?
#
loop_
_entity_poly.entity_id
_entity_poly.type
_entity_poly.pdbx_seq_one_letter_code
_entity_poly.pdbx_strand_id
1 'polypeptide(L)'
;MTVGYAPEFIIGLIVLVAGSIAVAFPQPKDYLTRLINLEIPAFGLLLIMLSYNEALALLTFGAITVLSTFIFVRVIQKKEVAG
;
A
#
# COMPACT_ATOMS: atom_id res chain seq x y z
N MET A 1 7.32 23.92 20.05
CA MET A 1 5.97 24.01 19.45
C MET A 1 6.14 24.50 18.02
N THR A 2 6.53 23.61 17.10
CA THR A 2 6.53 23.93 15.66
C THR A 2 5.12 23.69 15.15
N VAL A 3 4.48 24.74 14.66
CA VAL A 3 3.21 24.65 13.92
C VAL A 3 3.54 23.95 12.61
N GLY A 4 3.50 22.63 12.61
CA GLY A 4 3.82 21.80 11.46
C GLY A 4 3.24 20.42 11.70
N TYR A 5 2.52 19.90 10.72
CA TYR A 5 1.94 18.56 10.77
C TYR A 5 2.98 17.52 11.24
N ALA A 6 2.52 16.46 11.90
CA ALA A 6 3.40 15.38 12.32
C ALA A 6 4.25 14.91 11.12
N PRO A 7 5.59 14.77 11.24
CA PRO A 7 6.45 14.45 10.11
C PRO A 7 6.00 13.20 9.33
N GLU A 8 5.53 12.19 10.07
CA GLU A 8 4.89 10.98 9.57
C GLU A 8 3.68 11.22 8.67
N PHE A 9 2.84 12.22 8.96
CA PHE A 9 1.69 12.58 8.14
C PHE A 9 2.11 13.14 6.77
N ILE A 10 3.09 14.05 6.77
CA ILE A 10 3.59 14.69 5.54
C ILE A 10 4.30 13.64 4.66
N ILE A 11 5.19 12.84 5.27
CA ILE A 11 5.89 11.77 4.57
C ILE A 11 4.90 10.73 4.05
N GLY A 12 3.92 10.35 4.88
CA GLY A 12 2.87 9.41 4.51
C GLY A 12 2.05 9.87 3.31
N LEU A 13 1.67 11.16 3.26
CA LEU A 13 1.01 11.75 2.09
C LEU A 13 1.87 11.72 0.83
N ILE A 14 3.15 12.07 0.93
CA ILE A 14 4.08 12.04 -0.22
C ILE A 14 4.21 10.61 -0.76
N VAL A 15 4.42 9.63 0.13
CA VAL A 15 4.56 8.21 -0.22
C VAL A 15 3.26 7.66 -0.80
N LEU A 16 2.10 8.01 -0.22
CA LEU A 16 0.80 7.57 -0.72
C LEU A 16 0.55 8.08 -2.13
N VAL A 17 0.81 9.37 -2.39
CA VAL A 17 0.62 9.97 -3.72
C VAL A 17 1.61 9.39 -4.72
N ALA A 18 2.90 9.32 -4.39
CA ALA A 18 3.91 8.76 -5.28
C ALA A 18 3.65 7.28 -5.60
N GLY A 19 3.30 6.47 -4.59
CA GLY A 19 2.96 5.06 -4.74
C GLY A 19 1.68 4.86 -5.54
N SER A 20 0.65 5.67 -5.30
CA SER A 20 -0.60 5.63 -6.07
C SER A 20 -0.36 5.97 -7.53
N ILE A 21 0.43 6.99 -7.82
CA ILE A 21 0.84 7.34 -9.20
C ILE A 21 1.58 6.17 -9.85
N ALA A 22 2.56 5.58 -9.16
CA ALA A 22 3.33 4.45 -9.66
C ALA A 22 2.48 3.21 -9.99
N VAL A 23 1.36 3.02 -9.28
CA VAL A 23 0.38 1.94 -9.51
C VAL A 23 -0.65 2.30 -10.59
N ALA A 24 -1.12 3.55 -10.59
CA ALA A 24 -2.19 4.02 -11.47
C ALA A 24 -1.77 4.05 -12.94
N PHE A 25 -0.48 4.28 -13.23
CA PHE A 25 0.04 4.22 -14.59
C PHE A 25 0.04 2.76 -15.10
N PRO A 26 -0.81 2.41 -16.10
CA PRO A 26 -0.92 1.05 -16.59
C PRO A 26 0.34 0.71 -17.39
N GLN A 27 1.33 0.12 -16.72
CA GLN A 27 2.46 -0.50 -17.39
C GLN A 27 2.17 -1.99 -17.64
N PRO A 28 2.70 -2.58 -18.74
CA PRO A 28 2.69 -4.03 -18.96
C PRO A 28 3.64 -4.67 -17.94
N LYS A 29 3.18 -4.74 -16.69
CA LYS A 29 3.87 -5.34 -15.55
C LYS A 29 3.17 -6.64 -15.19
N ASP A 30 3.97 -7.64 -14.83
CA ASP A 30 3.47 -8.87 -14.24
C ASP A 30 2.64 -8.57 -12.97
N TYR A 31 1.69 -9.44 -12.65
CA TYR A 31 0.81 -9.28 -11.49
C TYR A 31 1.59 -9.22 -10.18
N LEU A 32 2.71 -9.94 -10.08
CA LEU A 32 3.61 -9.86 -8.94
C LEU A 32 4.19 -8.45 -8.80
N THR A 33 4.66 -7.86 -9.90
CA THR A 33 5.21 -6.49 -9.90
C THR A 33 4.13 -5.46 -9.56
N ARG A 34 2.88 -5.65 -10.01
CA ARG A 34 1.76 -4.79 -9.62
C ARG A 34 1.43 -4.89 -8.14
N LEU A 35 1.46 -6.09 -7.57
CA LEU A 35 1.23 -6.29 -6.14
C LEU A 35 2.32 -5.61 -5.31
N ILE A 36 3.59 -5.81 -5.65
CA ILE A 36 4.70 -5.17 -4.94
C ILE A 36 4.59 -3.65 -5.00
N ASN A 37 4.19 -3.09 -6.16
CA ASN A 37 3.97 -1.65 -6.27
C ASN A 37 2.77 -1.16 -5.44
N LEU A 38 1.76 -2.00 -5.19
CA LEU A 38 0.61 -1.71 -4.32
C LEU A 38 0.99 -1.62 -2.84
N GLU A 39 2.10 -2.22 -2.43
CA GLU A 39 2.59 -2.10 -1.05
C GLU A 39 3.19 -0.70 -0.79
N ILE A 40 3.73 -0.01 -1.81
CA ILE A 40 4.27 1.36 -1.68
C ILE A 40 3.22 2.35 -1.15
N PRO A 41 2.03 2.51 -1.76
CA PRO A 41 0.98 3.34 -1.19
C PRO A 41 0.45 2.80 0.14
N ALA A 42 0.49 1.48 0.40
CA ALA A 42 0.10 0.91 1.69
C ALA A 42 1.01 1.39 2.84
N PHE A 43 2.31 1.50 2.62
CA PHE A 43 3.24 2.12 3.59
C PHE A 43 2.95 3.61 3.81
N GLY A 44 2.58 4.34 2.75
CA GLY A 44 2.13 5.74 2.88
C GLY A 44 0.88 5.87 3.75
N LEU A 45 -0.09 4.97 3.56
CA LEU A 45 -1.30 4.90 4.36
C LEU A 45 -0.98 4.55 5.82
N LEU A 46 -0.07 3.62 6.09
CA LEU A 46 0.40 3.30 7.45
C LEU A 46 0.93 4.54 8.17
N LEU A 47 1.78 5.33 7.50
CA LEU A 47 2.38 6.54 8.10
C LEU A 47 1.34 7.61 8.40
N ILE A 48 0.33 7.74 7.54
CA ILE A 48 -0.81 8.63 7.79
C ILE A 48 -1.60 8.15 9.00
N MET A 49 -1.89 6.85 9.09
CA MET A 49 -2.64 6.28 10.22
C MET A 49 -1.86 6.36 11.54
N LEU A 50 -0.53 6.25 11.50
CA LEU A 50 0.36 6.41 12.66
C LEU A 50 0.23 7.81 13.26
N SER A 51 0.09 8.83 12.41
CA SER A 51 -0.15 10.21 12.85
C SER A 51 -1.41 10.39 13.70
N TYR A 52 -2.36 9.46 13.61
CA TYR A 52 -3.57 9.47 14.42
C TYR A 52 -3.43 8.57 15.64
N ASN A 53 -3.12 7.28 15.42
CA ASN A 53 -3.01 6.28 16.48
C ASN A 53 -2.24 5.03 16.01
N GLU A 54 -1.34 4.54 16.85
CA GLU A 54 -0.53 3.32 16.62
C GLU A 54 -1.39 2.08 16.34
N ALA A 55 -2.46 1.84 17.11
CA ALA A 55 -3.32 0.68 16.94
C ALA A 55 -4.04 0.73 15.58
N LEU A 56 -4.48 1.93 15.16
CA LEU A 56 -5.15 2.13 13.89
C LEU A 56 -4.19 1.93 12.71
N ALA A 57 -2.93 2.33 12.87
CA ALA A 57 -1.86 2.10 11.90
C ALA A 57 -1.56 0.60 11.72
N LEU A 58 -1.36 -0.11 12.82
CA LEU A 58 -1.07 -1.55 12.79
C LEU A 58 -2.24 -2.34 12.21
N LEU A 59 -3.47 -2.02 12.59
CA LEU A 59 -4.68 -2.70 12.10
C LEU A 59 -4.85 -2.48 10.60
N THR A 60 -4.72 -1.24 10.14
CA THR A 60 -4.88 -0.89 8.71
C THR A 60 -3.79 -1.53 7.86
N PHE A 61 -2.54 -1.45 8.30
CA PHE A 61 -1.43 -2.07 7.57
C PHE A 61 -1.55 -3.59 7.53
N GLY A 62 -1.84 -4.23 8.67
CA GLY A 62 -2.06 -5.67 8.73
C GLY A 62 -3.23 -6.12 7.84
N ALA A 63 -4.35 -5.39 7.86
CA ALA A 63 -5.50 -5.68 7.01
C ALA A 63 -5.15 -5.61 5.52
N ILE A 64 -4.43 -4.57 5.09
CA ILE A 64 -4.02 -4.40 3.69
C ILE A 64 -3.02 -5.47 3.29
N THR A 65 -2.00 -5.78 4.09
CA THR A 65 -1.01 -6.82 3.78
C THR A 65 -1.66 -8.20 3.64
N VAL A 66 -2.59 -8.55 4.53
CA VAL A 66 -3.35 -9.81 4.44
C VAL A 66 -4.21 -9.82 3.18
N LEU A 67 -4.89 -8.72 2.89
CA LEU A 67 -5.74 -8.59 1.70
C LEU A 67 -4.93 -8.69 0.40
N SER A 68 -3.81 -7.97 0.30
CA SER A 68 -2.86 -8.05 -0.82
C SER A 68 -2.37 -9.48 -1.03
N THR A 69 -1.94 -10.15 0.03
CA THR A 69 -1.48 -11.54 -0.04
C THR A 69 -2.58 -12.49 -0.52
N PHE A 70 -3.80 -12.33 -0.01
CA PHE A 70 -4.95 -13.13 -0.43
C PHE A 70 -5.26 -12.93 -1.91
N ILE A 71 -5.31 -11.67 -2.38
CA ILE A 71 -5.54 -11.34 -3.79
C ILE A 71 -4.43 -11.96 -4.66
N PHE A 72 -3.18 -11.87 -4.24
CA PHE A 72 -2.04 -12.43 -4.97
C PHE A 72 -2.16 -13.94 -5.16
N VAL A 73 -2.39 -14.68 -4.08
CA VAL A 73 -2.59 -16.14 -4.11
C VAL A 73 -3.77 -16.49 -5.02
N ARG A 74 -4.87 -15.73 -4.94
CA ARG A 74 -6.06 -15.97 -5.77
C ARG A 74 -5.78 -15.72 -7.27
N VAL A 75 -5.00 -14.70 -7.59
CA VAL A 75 -4.64 -14.35 -8.97
C VAL A 75 -3.72 -15.39 -9.58
N ILE A 76 -2.73 -15.90 -8.84
CA ILE A 76 -1.84 -16.97 -9.30
C ILE A 76 -2.64 -18.24 -9.63
N GLN A 77 -3.47 -18.71 -8.70
CA GLN A 77 -4.29 -19.92 -8.94
C GLN A 77 -5.17 -19.78 -10.19
N LYS A 78 -5.75 -18.59 -10.42
CA LYS A 78 -6.56 -18.34 -11.62
C LYS A 78 -5.73 -18.40 -12.90
N LYS A 79 -4.46 -18.00 -12.86
CA LYS A 79 -3.54 -18.07 -14.01
C LYS A 79 -3.09 -19.50 -14.28
N GLU A 80 -2.80 -20.29 -13.25
CA GLU A 80 -2.44 -21.70 -13.38
C GLU A 80 -3.57 -22.55 -13.98
N VAL A 81 -4.84 -22.23 -13.68
CA VAL A 81 -6.00 -22.94 -14.26
C VAL A 81 -6.31 -22.52 -15.71
N ALA A 82 -5.86 -21.34 -16.13
CA ALA A 82 -6.16 -20.78 -17.45
C ALA A 82 -5.07 -21.03 -18.50
N GLY A 83 -3.90 -21.53 -18.09
CA GLY A 83 -2.83 -22.02 -18.96
C GLY A 83 -2.92 -23.53 -19.16
#